data_AF-A0A9R0YUB3-F1
#
_entry.id   AF-A0A9R0YUB3-F1
#
_cell.length_a   1.000
_cell.length_b   1.000
_cell.length_c   1.000
_cell.angle_alpha   90.00
_cell.angle_beta   90.00
_cell.angle_gamma   90.00
#
_symmetry.space_group_name_H-M   'P 1'
#
loop_
_entity.id
_entity.type
_entity.pdbx_description
1 polymer ?
#
loop_
_entity_poly.entity_id
_entity_poly.type
_entity_poly.pdbx_seq_one_letter_code
_entity_poly.pdbx_strand_id
1 'polypeptide(L)'
;MHLDGPLRAATSFPQVILTAASFNPHLWYRIGQVIGTEARGVYNNGQAEGLTFWAPNINVFRDPRWGRGQETPGEDPTMTGKYAAVFVRGVQGYGMSGAINSSDLEASACCKHFTAYDLENWKGVTRFAFDAKVTEQDLADTYNPPFKSCVEDGGASGIMCSYNRVNGVPTCADHNLLSKTARGDWSFNGYITSDCDAVAIIHDVQGYAKAPEDAVADVLKAGTSFQFK
;
A
#
# COMPACT_ATOMS: atom_id res chain seq x y z
N MET A 1 -0.99 -15.33 10.58
CA MET A 1 -2.22 -15.52 11.38
C MET A 1 -2.61 -16.98 11.31
N HIS A 2 -2.92 -17.59 12.45
CA HIS A 2 -3.29 -19.00 12.58
C HIS A 2 -4.64 -19.06 13.27
N LEU A 3 -5.68 -19.54 12.58
CA LEU A 3 -7.06 -19.56 13.08
C LEU A 3 -7.49 -20.95 13.60
N ASP A 4 -6.53 -21.69 14.14
CA ASP A 4 -6.68 -23.03 14.72
C ASP A 4 -6.82 -23.02 16.26
N GLY A 5 -6.75 -21.84 16.90
CA GLY A 5 -6.90 -21.63 18.34
C GLY A 5 -8.32 -21.25 18.81
N PRO A 6 -8.44 -20.53 19.94
CA PRO A 6 -9.72 -20.04 20.47
C PRO A 6 -10.47 -19.13 19.49
N LEU A 7 -9.75 -18.31 18.73
CA LEU A 7 -10.31 -17.53 17.63
C LEU A 7 -10.23 -18.35 16.34
N ARG A 8 -11.39 -18.75 15.82
CA ARG A 8 -11.50 -19.66 14.66
C ARG A 8 -11.87 -18.98 13.35
N ALA A 9 -12.27 -17.71 13.40
CA ALA A 9 -12.65 -16.92 12.24
C ALA A 9 -12.45 -15.43 12.53
N ALA A 10 -12.39 -14.65 11.46
CA ALA A 10 -12.44 -13.19 11.47
C ALA A 10 -13.62 -12.75 10.60
N THR A 11 -14.08 -11.51 10.77
CA THR A 11 -15.17 -10.97 9.97
C THR A 11 -14.73 -10.78 8.53
N SER A 12 -15.47 -11.38 7.58
CA SER A 12 -15.24 -11.17 6.14
C SER A 12 -16.17 -10.09 5.62
N PHE A 13 -15.65 -8.88 5.48
CA PHE A 13 -16.37 -7.75 4.89
C PHE A 13 -16.52 -7.90 3.37
N PRO A 14 -17.44 -7.13 2.73
CA PRO A 14 -17.47 -6.99 1.28
C PRO A 14 -16.11 -6.52 0.73
N GLN A 15 -15.78 -6.99 -0.46
CA GLN A 15 -14.57 -6.55 -1.17
C GLN A 15 -14.56 -5.01 -1.33
N VAL A 16 -13.36 -4.42 -1.37
CA VAL A 16 -13.13 -2.97 -1.31
C VAL A 16 -13.96 -2.21 -2.33
N ILE A 17 -14.05 -2.68 -3.58
CA ILE A 17 -14.85 -2.03 -4.64
C ILE A 17 -16.33 -1.89 -4.26
N LEU A 18 -16.91 -2.88 -3.58
CA LEU A 18 -18.30 -2.85 -3.14
C LEU A 18 -18.47 -2.00 -1.88
N THR A 19 -17.50 -2.06 -0.97
CA THR A 19 -17.47 -1.18 0.21
C THR A 19 -17.36 0.29 -0.20
N ALA A 20 -16.51 0.62 -1.17
CA ALA A 20 -16.32 1.96 -1.69
C ALA A 20 -17.56 2.49 -2.43
N ALA A 21 -18.32 1.61 -3.10
CA ALA A 21 -19.59 1.95 -3.73
C ALA A 21 -20.68 2.45 -2.75
N SER A 22 -20.46 2.34 -1.43
CA SER A 22 -21.35 2.95 -0.44
C SER A 22 -21.21 4.47 -0.32
N PHE A 23 -20.11 5.05 -0.83
CA PHE A 23 -19.75 6.46 -0.67
C PHE A 23 -19.89 6.97 0.79
N ASN A 24 -19.57 6.10 1.76
CA ASN A 24 -19.78 6.36 3.17
C ASN A 24 -18.46 6.25 3.96
N PRO A 25 -17.76 7.37 4.21
CA PRO A 25 -16.48 7.34 4.89
C PRO A 25 -16.58 6.86 6.35
N HIS A 26 -17.74 7.02 7.00
CA HIS A 26 -17.95 6.47 8.34
C HIS A 26 -18.01 4.93 8.32
N LEU A 27 -18.57 4.34 7.26
CA LEU A 27 -18.59 2.90 7.10
C LEU A 27 -17.17 2.36 6.88
N TRP A 28 -16.40 2.99 5.98
CA TRP A 28 -15.02 2.59 5.68
C TRP A 28 -14.12 2.67 6.92
N TYR A 29 -14.26 3.74 7.70
CA TYR A 29 -13.58 3.90 8.99
C TYR A 29 -13.94 2.78 9.96
N ARG A 30 -15.23 2.50 10.16
CA ARG A 30 -15.70 1.45 11.09
C ARG A 30 -15.22 0.06 10.68
N ILE A 31 -15.18 -0.24 9.38
CA ILE A 31 -14.60 -1.49 8.88
C ILE A 31 -13.13 -1.57 9.28
N GLY A 32 -12.35 -0.50 9.05
CA GLY A 32 -10.96 -0.42 9.50
C GLY A 32 -10.80 -0.63 11.01
N GLN A 33 -11.67 -0.02 11.83
CA GLN A 33 -11.65 -0.21 13.28
C GLN A 33 -11.88 -1.66 13.69
N VAL A 34 -12.89 -2.32 13.12
CA VAL A 34 -13.15 -3.75 13.41
C VAL A 34 -11.97 -4.61 13.01
N ILE A 35 -11.38 -4.37 11.84
CA ILE A 35 -10.18 -5.09 11.38
C ILE A 35 -9.02 -4.89 12.37
N GLY A 36 -8.76 -3.65 12.82
CA GLY A 36 -7.72 -3.36 13.82
C GLY A 36 -7.95 -4.09 15.15
N THR A 37 -9.17 -4.05 15.68
CA THR A 37 -9.54 -4.75 16.92
C THR A 37 -9.44 -6.27 16.79
N GLU A 38 -9.91 -6.85 15.68
CA GLU A 38 -9.80 -8.29 15.43
C GLU A 38 -8.32 -8.70 15.29
N ALA A 39 -7.52 -7.93 14.55
CA ALA A 39 -6.08 -8.14 14.43
C ALA A 39 -5.38 -8.17 15.79
N ARG A 40 -5.70 -7.21 16.65
CA ARG A 40 -5.16 -7.14 18.02
C ARG A 40 -5.62 -8.31 18.87
N GLY A 41 -6.89 -8.72 18.76
CA GLY A 41 -7.43 -9.90 19.43
C GLY A 41 -6.71 -11.19 19.03
N VAL A 42 -6.48 -11.39 17.74
CA VAL A 42 -5.72 -12.56 17.21
C VAL A 42 -4.28 -12.54 17.72
N TYR A 43 -3.61 -11.38 17.69
CA TYR A 43 -2.26 -11.24 18.22
C TYR A 43 -2.16 -11.56 19.72
N ASN A 44 -3.07 -11.01 20.53
CA ASN A 44 -3.07 -11.23 21.98
C ASN A 44 -3.37 -12.69 22.39
N ASN A 45 -4.00 -13.47 21.50
CA ASN A 45 -4.19 -14.92 21.69
C ASN A 45 -2.98 -15.76 21.23
N GLY A 46 -1.87 -15.13 20.83
CA GLY A 46 -0.70 -15.82 20.28
C GLY A 46 -0.95 -16.43 18.88
N GLN A 47 -2.01 -15.99 18.20
CA GLN A 47 -2.45 -16.51 16.90
C GLN A 47 -1.95 -15.65 15.72
N ALA A 48 -1.12 -14.63 15.96
CA ALA A 48 -0.43 -13.86 14.93
C ALA A 48 1.00 -13.52 15.36
N GLU A 49 1.92 -13.48 14.40
CA GLU A 49 3.33 -13.16 14.63
C GLU A 49 3.62 -11.66 14.61
N GLY A 50 2.67 -10.85 14.15
CA GLY A 50 2.82 -9.41 14.03
C GLY A 50 1.50 -8.69 13.84
N LEU A 51 1.58 -7.38 13.77
CA LEU A 51 0.44 -6.45 13.73
C LEU A 51 0.51 -5.53 12.52
N THR A 52 1.27 -5.91 11.51
CA THR A 52 1.43 -5.14 10.28
C THR A 52 0.61 -5.79 9.17
N PHE A 53 -0.25 -4.99 8.54
CA PHE A 53 -1.16 -5.42 7.49
C PHE A 53 -0.89 -4.63 6.22
N TRP A 54 -0.66 -5.34 5.11
CA TRP A 54 -0.51 -4.72 3.78
C TRP A 54 -1.86 -4.41 3.16
N ALA A 55 -2.53 -3.48 3.81
CA ALA A 55 -3.78 -2.88 3.41
C ALA A 55 -3.76 -1.40 3.83
N PRO A 56 -4.48 -0.54 3.10
CA PRO A 56 -5.32 -0.85 1.95
C PRO A 56 -4.58 -0.90 0.60
N ASN A 57 -5.15 -1.59 -0.39
CA ASN A 57 -4.81 -1.38 -1.80
C ASN A 57 -5.55 -0.12 -2.28
N ILE A 58 -4.78 0.90 -2.67
CA ILE A 58 -5.27 2.24 -3.02
C ILE A 58 -4.77 2.69 -4.39
N ASN A 59 -4.40 1.73 -5.23
CA ASN A 59 -4.16 2.01 -6.63
C ASN A 59 -5.48 2.38 -7.32
N VAL A 60 -5.41 3.28 -8.29
CA VAL A 60 -6.55 3.67 -9.11
C VAL A 60 -6.91 2.53 -10.06
N PHE A 61 -8.19 2.11 -10.10
CA PHE A 61 -8.68 1.10 -11.04
C PHE A 61 -8.83 1.68 -12.45
N ARG A 62 -7.71 2.09 -13.04
CA ARG A 62 -7.65 2.88 -14.28
C ARG A 62 -7.97 2.07 -15.54
N ASP A 63 -7.66 0.76 -15.54
CA ASP A 63 -8.01 -0.15 -16.63
C ASP A 63 -8.96 -1.24 -16.14
N PRO A 64 -10.20 -1.32 -16.65
CA PRO A 64 -11.22 -2.25 -16.13
C PRO A 64 -10.86 -3.73 -16.31
N ARG A 65 -9.80 -4.05 -17.06
CA ARG A 65 -9.31 -5.41 -17.26
C ARG A 65 -8.36 -5.87 -16.16
N TRP A 66 -7.92 -4.97 -15.28
CA TRP A 66 -6.99 -5.31 -14.20
C TRP A 66 -7.62 -6.30 -13.21
N GLY A 67 -7.05 -7.50 -13.10
CA GLY A 67 -7.59 -8.58 -12.26
C GLY A 67 -7.65 -8.27 -10.76
N ARG A 68 -6.91 -7.25 -10.29
CA ARG A 68 -6.91 -6.79 -8.89
C ARG A 68 -7.67 -5.49 -8.66
N GLY A 69 -8.35 -4.95 -9.68
CA GLY A 69 -9.16 -3.75 -9.53
C GLY A 69 -10.31 -3.89 -8.52
N GLN A 70 -10.78 -5.13 -8.29
CA GLN A 70 -11.73 -5.42 -7.22
C GLN A 70 -11.20 -5.06 -5.81
N GLU A 71 -9.89 -5.11 -5.60
CA GLU A 71 -9.25 -4.80 -4.31
C GLU A 71 -9.16 -3.29 -4.03
N THR A 72 -9.55 -2.44 -4.98
CA THR A 72 -9.37 -1.00 -4.86
C THR A 72 -10.70 -0.26 -4.64
N PRO A 73 -10.66 0.99 -4.18
CA PRO A 73 -11.83 1.84 -4.09
C PRO A 73 -12.37 2.33 -5.44
N GLY A 74 -11.90 1.81 -6.58
CA GLY A 74 -12.37 2.21 -7.90
C GLY A 74 -11.42 3.16 -8.64
N GLU A 75 -11.97 3.91 -9.61
CA GLU A 75 -11.18 4.66 -10.61
C GLU A 75 -10.95 6.14 -10.28
N ASP A 76 -11.59 6.68 -9.23
CA ASP A 76 -11.49 8.09 -8.87
C ASP A 76 -10.38 8.32 -7.82
N PRO A 77 -9.33 9.11 -8.11
CA PRO A 77 -8.26 9.41 -7.16
C PRO A 77 -8.76 10.09 -5.89
N THR A 78 -9.77 10.97 -6.00
CA THR A 78 -10.31 11.71 -4.85
C THR A 78 -11.02 10.77 -3.87
N MET A 79 -11.89 9.90 -4.39
CA MET A 79 -12.61 8.91 -3.59
C MET A 79 -11.65 7.89 -2.99
N THR A 80 -10.65 7.44 -3.76
CA THR A 80 -9.61 6.53 -3.30
C THR A 80 -8.79 7.14 -2.16
N GLY A 81 -8.39 8.41 -2.26
CA GLY A 81 -7.69 9.13 -1.19
C GLY A 81 -8.53 9.26 0.08
N LYS A 82 -9.82 9.58 -0.04
CA LYS A 82 -10.76 9.62 1.11
C LYS A 82 -10.90 8.26 1.77
N TYR A 83 -11.04 7.19 0.98
CA TYR A 83 -11.08 5.82 1.48
C TYR A 83 -9.79 5.47 2.23
N ALA A 84 -8.64 5.75 1.62
CA ALA A 84 -7.32 5.47 2.19
C ALA A 84 -7.16 6.12 3.57
N ALA A 85 -7.45 7.42 3.68
CA ALA A 85 -7.30 8.18 4.91
C ALA A 85 -8.13 7.60 6.07
N VAL A 86 -9.42 7.36 5.85
CA VAL A 86 -10.31 6.90 6.92
C VAL A 86 -10.11 5.41 7.25
N PHE A 87 -9.80 4.57 6.25
CA PHE A 87 -9.50 3.16 6.49
C PHE A 87 -8.23 3.00 7.33
N VAL A 88 -7.16 3.72 6.97
CA VAL A 88 -5.89 3.73 7.72
C VAL A 88 -6.12 4.19 9.16
N ARG A 89 -6.85 5.30 9.37
CA ARG A 89 -7.18 5.77 10.72
C ARG A 89 -7.90 4.71 11.54
N GLY A 90 -8.88 4.03 10.93
CA GLY A 90 -9.62 2.95 11.58
C GLY A 90 -8.71 1.80 12.01
N VAL A 91 -7.89 1.27 11.10
CA VAL A 91 -6.96 0.15 11.38
C VAL A 91 -5.95 0.52 12.45
N GLN A 92 -5.41 1.74 12.40
CA GLN A 92 -4.37 2.20 13.32
C GLN A 92 -4.90 2.65 14.69
N GLY A 93 -6.22 2.72 14.87
CA GLY A 93 -6.84 3.12 16.14
C GLY A 93 -6.89 4.64 16.35
N TYR A 94 -6.71 5.43 15.29
CA TYR A 94 -6.79 6.88 15.35
C TYR A 94 -8.24 7.35 15.25
N GLY A 95 -8.54 8.53 15.80
CA GLY A 95 -9.82 9.19 15.56
C GLY A 95 -10.04 9.43 14.07
N MET A 96 -11.28 9.28 13.59
CA MET A 96 -11.63 9.40 12.16
C MET A 96 -11.20 10.74 11.53
N SER A 97 -11.10 11.81 12.32
CA SER A 97 -10.68 13.14 11.89
C SER A 97 -9.87 13.84 12.98
N GLY A 98 -9.20 14.92 12.61
CA GLY A 98 -8.39 15.73 13.53
C GLY A 98 -6.96 15.25 13.67
N ALA A 99 -6.22 15.91 14.56
CA ALA A 99 -4.81 15.62 14.80
C ALA A 99 -4.61 14.21 15.40
N ILE A 100 -3.57 13.52 14.94
CA ILE A 100 -3.14 12.25 15.51
C ILE A 100 -2.25 12.58 16.71
N ASN A 101 -2.78 12.37 17.91
CA ASN A 101 -2.15 12.78 19.18
C ASN A 101 -1.58 11.60 19.97
N SER A 102 -1.50 10.41 19.38
CA SER A 102 -0.93 9.22 20.01
C SER A 102 0.07 8.55 19.08
N SER A 103 1.16 8.06 19.68
CA SER A 103 2.11 7.16 19.02
C SER A 103 1.69 5.69 19.09
N ASP A 104 0.66 5.37 19.86
CA ASP A 104 0.17 4.01 20.02
C ASP A 104 -0.59 3.57 18.76
N LEU A 105 -0.20 2.41 18.23
CA LEU A 105 -0.82 1.81 17.04
C LEU A 105 -1.63 0.57 17.43
N GLU A 106 -2.94 0.58 17.13
CA GLU A 106 -3.81 -0.59 17.31
C GLU A 106 -3.36 -1.74 16.38
N ALA A 107 -3.10 -1.44 15.12
CA ALA A 107 -2.40 -2.26 14.15
C ALA A 107 -1.73 -1.35 13.11
N SER A 108 -0.67 -1.78 12.44
CA SER A 108 0.00 -1.01 11.39
C SER A 108 -0.68 -1.23 10.04
N ALA A 109 -1.10 -0.14 9.40
CA ALA A 109 -1.58 -0.13 8.03
C ALA A 109 -0.44 0.21 7.05
N CYS A 110 -0.46 -0.42 5.88
CA CYS A 110 0.55 -0.25 4.84
C CYS A 110 -0.13 -0.07 3.47
N CYS A 111 -0.12 1.18 2.98
CA CYS A 111 -0.75 1.54 1.72
C CYS A 111 0.05 1.02 0.53
N LYS A 112 -0.65 0.40 -0.42
CA LYS A 112 -0.02 -0.27 -1.55
C LYS A 112 -0.79 -0.08 -2.86
N HIS A 113 -0.15 -0.22 -4.02
CA HIS A 113 1.28 -0.48 -4.26
C HIS A 113 1.87 0.77 -4.93
N PHE A 114 2.82 1.42 -4.27
CA PHE A 114 3.36 2.73 -4.62
C PHE A 114 4.42 2.60 -5.73
N THR A 115 4.20 3.08 -6.96
CA THR A 115 3.00 3.71 -7.52
C THR A 115 2.77 3.23 -8.95
N ALA A 116 1.68 3.67 -9.58
CA ALA A 116 1.31 3.36 -10.97
C ALA A 116 1.33 1.85 -11.29
N TYR A 117 0.88 1.06 -10.33
CA TYR A 117 0.65 -0.38 -10.46
C TYR A 117 -0.84 -0.64 -10.67
N ASP A 118 -1.22 -0.98 -11.90
CA ASP A 118 -2.61 -1.22 -12.30
C ASP A 118 -2.74 -2.32 -13.37
N LEU A 119 -1.75 -3.21 -13.46
CA LEU A 119 -1.70 -4.29 -14.47
C LEU A 119 -1.08 -5.56 -13.89
N GLU A 120 -1.77 -6.71 -14.05
CA GLU A 120 -1.25 -8.02 -13.63
C GLU A 120 -0.45 -8.70 -14.74
N ASN A 121 -1.13 -8.99 -15.84
CA ASN A 121 -0.58 -9.65 -17.02
C ASN A 121 -1.49 -9.32 -18.21
N TRP A 122 -0.96 -8.61 -19.20
CA TRP A 122 -1.72 -8.25 -20.39
C TRP A 122 -0.83 -8.24 -21.62
N LYS A 123 -1.27 -8.92 -22.69
CA LYS A 123 -0.52 -9.07 -23.96
C LYS A 123 0.94 -9.54 -23.76
N GLY A 124 1.16 -10.44 -22.80
CA GLY A 124 2.49 -11.00 -22.51
C GLY A 124 3.39 -10.11 -21.64
N VAL A 125 2.91 -8.94 -21.21
CA VAL A 125 3.63 -8.09 -20.25
C VAL A 125 3.10 -8.39 -18.85
N THR A 126 3.98 -8.92 -17.99
CA THR A 126 3.67 -9.19 -16.59
C THR A 126 3.93 -7.97 -15.73
N ARG A 127 3.29 -7.89 -14.56
CA ARG A 127 3.57 -6.87 -13.53
C ARG A 127 5.04 -6.71 -13.16
N PHE A 128 5.80 -7.81 -13.25
CA PHE A 128 7.23 -7.84 -12.93
C PHE A 128 8.10 -7.15 -13.99
N ALA A 129 7.67 -7.18 -15.25
CA ALA A 129 8.39 -6.56 -16.37
C ALA A 129 7.80 -5.20 -16.79
N PHE A 130 6.59 -4.88 -16.31
CA PHE A 130 5.84 -3.68 -16.69
C PHE A 130 6.62 -2.41 -16.37
N ASP A 131 6.67 -1.50 -17.34
CA ASP A 131 7.26 -0.17 -17.24
C ASP A 131 6.19 0.84 -17.60
N ALA A 132 5.56 1.39 -16.56
CA ALA A 132 4.50 2.36 -16.70
C ALA A 132 5.08 3.67 -17.23
N LYS A 133 4.54 4.15 -18.36
CA LYS A 133 4.89 5.45 -18.93
C LYS A 133 3.87 6.47 -18.45
N VAL A 134 4.28 7.29 -17.50
CA VAL A 134 3.39 8.19 -16.77
C VAL A 134 3.98 9.60 -16.79
N THR A 135 3.18 10.59 -17.17
CA THR A 135 3.63 11.98 -17.12
C THR A 135 3.74 12.46 -15.67
N GLU A 136 4.55 13.48 -15.41
CA GLU A 136 4.59 14.11 -14.08
C GLU A 136 3.21 14.62 -13.66
N GLN A 137 2.43 15.13 -14.62
CA GLN A 137 1.06 15.56 -14.39
C GLN A 137 0.17 14.38 -13.96
N ASP A 138 0.17 13.26 -14.67
CA ASP A 138 -0.67 12.11 -14.31
C ASP A 138 -0.24 11.50 -12.97
N LEU A 139 1.06 11.50 -12.66
CA LEU A 139 1.55 11.13 -11.33
C LEU A 139 0.93 12.03 -10.26
N ALA A 140 0.96 13.35 -10.46
CA ALA A 140 0.44 14.32 -9.51
C ALA A 140 -1.10 14.33 -9.40
N ASP A 141 -1.81 14.13 -10.52
CA ASP A 141 -3.27 14.27 -10.61
C ASP A 141 -4.00 12.95 -10.35
N THR A 142 -3.38 11.80 -10.64
CA THR A 142 -4.04 10.48 -10.62
C THR A 142 -3.40 9.47 -9.67
N TYR A 143 -2.11 9.16 -9.85
CA TYR A 143 -1.52 7.99 -9.18
C TYR A 143 -1.07 8.25 -7.74
N ASN A 144 -0.50 9.43 -7.46
CA ASN A 144 0.02 9.77 -6.15
C ASN A 144 -0.99 10.36 -5.15
N PRO A 145 -2.08 11.05 -5.54
CA PRO A 145 -3.03 11.61 -4.58
C PRO A 145 -3.54 10.62 -3.52
N PRO A 146 -3.89 9.36 -3.86
CA PRO A 146 -4.31 8.41 -2.83
C PRO A 146 -3.22 8.11 -1.78
N PHE A 147 -1.96 7.98 -2.21
CA PHE A 147 -0.83 7.72 -1.31
C PHE A 147 -0.51 8.95 -0.45
N LYS A 148 -0.59 10.15 -1.03
CA LYS A 148 -0.45 11.40 -0.28
C LYS A 148 -1.49 11.49 0.83
N SER A 149 -2.77 11.28 0.53
CA SER A 149 -3.83 11.24 1.55
C SER A 149 -3.64 10.10 2.56
N CYS A 150 -3.16 8.93 2.12
CA CYS A 150 -2.84 7.85 3.05
C CYS A 150 -1.79 8.26 4.10
N VAL A 151 -0.78 9.02 3.68
CA VAL A 151 0.29 9.53 4.56
C VAL A 151 -0.19 10.71 5.39
N GLU A 152 -0.60 11.81 4.75
CA GLU A 152 -0.84 13.08 5.42
C GLU A 152 -2.16 13.07 6.21
N ASP A 153 -3.23 12.54 5.60
CA ASP A 153 -4.55 12.53 6.23
C ASP A 153 -4.74 11.28 7.08
N GLY A 154 -4.29 10.11 6.60
CA GLY A 154 -4.44 8.81 7.25
C GLY A 154 -3.43 8.56 8.37
N GLY A 155 -2.23 9.12 8.25
CA GLY A 155 -1.12 8.87 9.17
C GLY A 155 -0.56 7.46 9.07
N ALA A 156 -0.57 6.85 7.87
CA ALA A 156 -0.11 5.47 7.71
C ALA A 156 1.30 5.25 8.26
N SER A 157 1.51 4.06 8.84
CA SER A 157 2.80 3.62 9.37
C SER A 157 3.66 2.93 8.31
N GLY A 158 3.05 2.47 7.21
CA GLY A 158 3.73 1.77 6.12
C GLY A 158 3.33 2.25 4.72
N ILE A 159 4.26 2.16 3.79
CA ILE A 159 4.01 2.21 2.34
C ILE A 159 4.70 1.01 1.70
N MET A 160 4.04 0.35 0.75
CA MET A 160 4.64 -0.73 -0.03
C MET A 160 4.96 -0.24 -1.42
N CYS A 161 6.23 -0.31 -1.83
CA CYS A 161 6.61 -0.05 -3.23
C CYS A 161 6.19 -1.23 -4.13
N SER A 162 5.83 -0.92 -5.37
CA SER A 162 5.27 -1.89 -6.32
C SER A 162 6.34 -2.73 -7.06
N TYR A 163 5.89 -3.73 -7.82
CA TYR A 163 6.74 -4.52 -8.70
C TYR A 163 7.27 -3.76 -9.91
N ASN A 164 6.44 -2.91 -10.52
CA ASN A 164 6.70 -2.34 -11.83
C ASN A 164 7.80 -1.27 -11.79
N ARG A 165 8.20 -0.84 -12.99
CA ARG A 165 8.93 0.40 -13.18
C ARG A 165 7.99 1.55 -13.50
N VAL A 166 8.39 2.77 -13.17
CA VAL A 166 7.78 4.00 -13.67
C VAL A 166 8.85 4.76 -14.43
N ASN A 167 8.59 5.05 -15.70
CA ASN A 167 9.51 5.75 -16.59
C ASN A 167 10.94 5.16 -16.59
N GLY A 168 11.03 3.83 -16.51
CA GLY A 168 12.29 3.07 -16.54
C GLY A 168 12.94 2.80 -15.18
N VAL A 169 12.44 3.33 -14.07
CA VAL A 169 13.02 3.12 -12.73
C VAL A 169 12.12 2.21 -11.89
N PRO A 170 12.64 1.13 -11.27
CA PRO A 170 11.86 0.29 -10.36
C PRO A 170 11.39 1.10 -9.16
N THR A 171 10.11 1.01 -8.80
CA THR A 171 9.56 1.89 -7.74
C THR A 171 10.24 1.67 -6.38
N CYS A 172 10.65 0.44 -6.07
CA CYS A 172 11.42 0.13 -4.86
C CYS A 172 12.86 0.68 -4.86
N ALA A 173 13.39 1.08 -6.02
CA ALA A 173 14.73 1.67 -6.19
C ALA A 173 14.66 3.15 -6.62
N ASP A 174 13.49 3.78 -6.59
CA ASP A 174 13.33 5.17 -7.01
C ASP A 174 13.49 6.14 -5.83
N HIS A 175 14.68 6.74 -5.72
CA HIS A 175 14.97 7.74 -4.68
C HIS A 175 14.05 8.99 -4.77
N ASN A 176 13.62 9.40 -5.97
CA ASN A 176 12.73 10.54 -6.10
C ASN A 176 11.36 10.21 -5.53
N LEU A 177 10.81 9.03 -5.82
CA LEU A 177 9.52 8.60 -5.26
C LEU A 177 9.60 8.37 -3.74
N LEU A 178 10.57 7.57 -3.29
CA LEU A 178 10.60 7.08 -1.91
C LEU A 178 11.17 8.12 -0.94
N SER A 179 12.32 8.72 -1.26
CA SER A 179 13.00 9.65 -0.35
C SER A 179 12.59 11.10 -0.54
N LYS A 180 12.51 11.59 -1.79
CA LYS A 180 12.11 13.00 -2.01
C LYS A 180 10.62 13.21 -1.83
N THR A 181 9.77 12.41 -2.49
CA THR A 181 8.32 12.61 -2.44
C THR A 181 7.71 12.06 -1.15
N ALA A 182 7.81 10.75 -0.88
CA ALA A 182 7.15 10.20 0.31
C ALA A 182 7.76 10.75 1.61
N ARG A 183 9.08 10.62 1.82
CA ARG A 183 9.71 11.11 3.06
C ARG A 183 9.88 12.62 3.13
N GLY A 184 10.19 13.28 2.01
CA GLY A 184 10.36 14.73 1.96
C GLY A 184 9.03 15.46 1.87
N ASP A 185 8.42 15.47 0.67
CA ASP A 185 7.24 16.28 0.37
C ASP A 185 6.04 15.93 1.25
N TRP A 186 5.79 14.64 1.51
CA TRP A 186 4.66 14.19 2.35
C TRP A 186 5.04 13.96 3.81
N SER A 187 6.31 14.20 4.17
CA SER A 187 6.82 14.02 5.53
C SER A 187 6.55 12.61 6.11
N PHE A 188 6.62 11.56 5.28
CA PHE A 188 6.40 10.18 5.71
C PHE A 188 7.53 9.68 6.63
N ASN A 189 7.18 9.39 7.88
CA ASN A 189 8.13 8.92 8.91
C ASN A 189 8.03 7.41 9.17
N GLY A 190 7.15 6.70 8.47
CA GLY A 190 6.99 5.26 8.60
C GLY A 190 8.05 4.43 7.86
N TYR A 191 7.80 3.13 7.77
CA TYR A 191 8.63 2.21 7.00
C TYR A 191 8.16 2.11 5.55
N ILE A 192 9.09 1.86 4.64
CA ILE A 192 8.78 1.51 3.26
C ILE A 192 9.17 0.05 3.06
N THR A 193 8.26 -0.79 2.61
CA THR A 193 8.52 -2.22 2.36
C THR A 193 8.42 -2.53 0.87
N SER A 194 9.16 -3.55 0.41
CA SER A 194 8.96 -4.08 -0.93
C SER A 194 7.66 -4.89 -1.00
N ASP A 195 7.02 -4.95 -2.17
CA ASP A 195 6.16 -6.08 -2.48
C ASP A 195 6.99 -7.39 -2.45
N CYS A 196 6.35 -8.54 -2.34
CA CYS A 196 6.99 -9.83 -2.07
C CYS A 196 8.00 -10.15 -3.18
N ASP A 197 9.28 -10.21 -2.85
CA ASP A 197 10.41 -10.40 -3.78
C ASP A 197 10.61 -9.30 -4.84
N ALA A 198 9.97 -8.13 -4.71
CA ALA A 198 10.16 -7.04 -5.69
C ALA A 198 11.63 -6.59 -5.82
N VAL A 199 12.45 -6.76 -4.79
CA VAL A 199 13.90 -6.49 -4.84
C VAL A 199 14.63 -7.48 -5.77
N ALA A 200 14.27 -8.77 -5.74
CA ALA A 200 14.89 -9.77 -6.63
C ALA A 200 14.50 -9.51 -8.09
N ILE A 201 13.26 -9.09 -8.33
CA ILE A 201 12.72 -8.77 -9.67
C ILE A 201 13.51 -7.67 -10.38
N ILE A 202 14.08 -6.70 -9.65
CA ILE A 202 14.93 -5.62 -10.19
C ILE A 202 16.12 -6.17 -10.98
N HIS A 203 16.71 -7.26 -10.50
CA HIS A 203 17.80 -7.97 -11.17
C HIS A 203 17.25 -9.05 -12.12
N ASP A 204 16.49 -10.00 -11.59
CA ASP A 204 16.15 -11.27 -12.27
C ASP A 204 15.29 -11.08 -13.52
N VAL A 205 14.46 -10.03 -13.54
CA VAL A 205 13.48 -9.80 -14.62
C VAL A 205 13.70 -8.47 -15.32
N GLN A 206 13.98 -7.41 -14.56
CA GLN A 206 14.03 -6.05 -15.11
C GLN A 206 15.39 -5.67 -15.68
N GLY A 207 16.45 -6.39 -15.29
CA GLY A 207 17.83 -6.10 -15.70
C GLY A 207 18.30 -4.68 -15.33
N TYR A 208 17.68 -4.07 -14.32
CA TYR A 208 18.02 -2.73 -13.86
C TYR A 208 19.32 -2.76 -13.05
N ALA A 209 19.39 -3.70 -12.11
CA ALA A 209 20.61 -4.04 -11.39
C ALA A 209 21.39 -5.13 -12.14
N LYS A 210 22.72 -5.05 -12.12
CA LYS A 210 23.59 -6.02 -12.82
C LYS A 210 23.86 -7.28 -11.98
N ALA A 211 23.82 -7.15 -10.66
CA ALA A 211 23.93 -8.24 -9.71
C ALA A 211 22.82 -8.13 -8.63
N PRO A 212 22.45 -9.23 -7.95
CA PRO A 212 21.50 -9.18 -6.84
C PRO A 212 21.92 -8.22 -5.72
N GLU A 213 23.22 -8.10 -5.44
CA GLU A 213 23.77 -7.19 -4.44
C GLU A 213 23.58 -5.72 -4.83
N ASP A 214 23.67 -5.41 -6.13
CA ASP A 214 23.38 -4.07 -6.65
C ASP A 214 21.90 -3.72 -6.42
N ALA A 215 20.98 -4.66 -6.64
CA ALA A 215 19.56 -4.44 -6.38
C ALA A 215 19.29 -4.11 -4.91
N VAL A 216 19.93 -4.84 -3.98
CA VAL A 216 19.84 -4.56 -2.54
C VAL A 216 20.41 -3.17 -2.21
N ALA A 217 21.56 -2.82 -2.78
CA ALA A 217 22.18 -1.52 -2.56
C ALA A 217 21.29 -0.37 -3.08
N ASP A 218 20.68 -0.54 -4.25
CA ASP A 218 19.82 0.47 -4.88
C ASP A 218 18.55 0.72 -4.07
N VAL A 219 17.85 -0.33 -3.62
CA VAL A 219 16.61 -0.16 -2.85
C VAL A 219 16.86 0.48 -1.47
N LEU A 220 17.95 0.12 -0.80
CA LEU A 220 18.33 0.72 0.48
C LEU A 220 18.68 2.20 0.34
N LYS A 221 19.44 2.57 -0.71
CA LYS A 221 19.77 3.97 -1.02
C LYS A 221 18.54 4.78 -1.43
N ALA A 222 17.58 4.16 -2.11
CA ALA A 222 16.35 4.81 -2.54
C ALA A 222 15.41 5.14 -1.37
N GLY A 223 15.40 4.31 -0.32
CA GLY A 223 14.61 4.53 0.90
C GLY A 223 13.72 3.35 1.32
N THR A 224 13.77 2.23 0.59
CA THR A 224 13.12 0.97 0.99
C THR A 224 13.80 0.46 2.25
N SER A 225 13.01 0.21 3.30
CA SER A 225 13.49 -0.13 4.64
C SER A 225 13.77 -1.62 4.79
N PHE A 226 12.94 -2.49 4.19
CA PHE A 226 13.13 -3.93 4.22
C PHE A 226 12.45 -4.63 3.03
N GLN A 227 13.03 -5.75 2.64
CA GLN A 227 12.47 -6.67 1.65
C GLN A 227 11.54 -7.66 2.33
N PHE A 228 10.37 -7.90 1.73
CA PHE A 228 9.57 -9.07 2.06
C PHE A 228 9.83 -10.22 1.08
N LYS A 229 9.83 -11.45 1.60
CA LYS A 229 9.96 -12.71 0.84
C LYS A 229 8.70 -13.54 1.02
#